data_AF-A0A1G3AD16-F1
#
_entry.id   AF-A0A1G3AD16-F1
#
_cell.length_a   1.000
_cell.length_b   1.000
_cell.length_c   1.000
_cell.angle_alpha   90.00
_cell.angle_beta   90.00
_cell.angle_gamma   90.00
#
_symmetry.space_group_name_H-M   'P 1'
#
loop_
_entity.id
_entity.type
_entity.pdbx_description
1 polymer ?
#
loop_
_entity_poly.entity_id
_entity_poly.type
_entity_poly.pdbx_seq_one_letter_code
_entity_poly.pdbx_strand_id
1 'polypeptide(L)'
;MARITFSLQELVDIAVSNGLLPGEVVRARVKGEKIHFVIKTNTFILPYVPASLSYVSFDGRDAIFKLTDVGGPVNKVMGWLQHALKLKMPPFVKVEYPKVSVDISGLLEEKNIRGLHVKDIVLKDGQFTITTDAA
;
A
#
# COMPACT_ATOMS: atom_id res chain seq x y z
N MET A 1 -3.12 21.07 14.90
CA MET A 1 -3.60 20.41 13.66
C MET A 1 -2.55 20.64 12.60
N ALA A 2 -2.11 19.59 11.92
CA ALA A 2 -1.15 19.69 10.83
C ALA A 2 -1.73 19.00 9.59
N ARG A 3 -1.29 19.46 8.41
CA ARG A 3 -1.67 18.90 7.13
C ARG A 3 -0.40 18.65 6.32
N ILE A 4 -0.22 17.41 5.89
CA ILE A 4 0.90 16.99 5.06
C ILE A 4 0.31 16.56 3.72
N THR A 5 0.79 17.16 2.64
CA THR A 5 0.34 16.85 1.28
C THR A 5 1.55 16.50 0.45
N PHE A 6 1.46 15.40 -0.29
CA PHE A 6 2.44 14.97 -1.27
C PHE A 6 1.74 14.25 -2.41
N SER A 7 2.36 14.26 -3.59
CA SER A 7 1.90 13.49 -4.73
C SER A 7 2.01 11.98 -4.45
N LEU A 8 1.20 11.19 -5.14
CA LEU A 8 1.30 9.73 -5.07
C LEU A 8 2.69 9.23 -5.52
N GLN A 9 3.36 9.97 -6.41
CA GLN A 9 4.72 9.66 -6.86
C GLN A 9 5.73 9.85 -5.73
N GLU A 10 5.65 10.97 -5.01
CA GLU A 10 6.49 11.19 -3.82
C GLU A 10 6.26 10.12 -2.75
N LEU A 11 5.02 9.66 -2.54
CA LEU A 11 4.74 8.55 -1.62
C LEU A 11 5.49 7.26 -2.02
N VAL A 12 5.46 6.92 -3.31
CA VAL A 12 6.18 5.75 -3.84
C VAL A 12 7.68 5.93 -3.66
N ASP A 13 8.22 7.11 -3.96
CA ASP A 13 9.65 7.41 -3.85
C ASP A 13 10.12 7.36 -2.39
N ILE A 14 9.31 7.85 -1.45
CA ILE A 14 9.55 7.72 0.00
C ILE A 14 9.55 6.24 0.40
N ALA A 15 8.57 5.46 -0.05
CA ALA A 15 8.47 4.04 0.29
C ALA A 15 9.67 3.23 -0.25
N VAL A 16 10.11 3.51 -1.48
CA VAL A 16 11.29 2.89 -2.09
C VAL A 16 12.56 3.30 -1.34
N SER A 17 12.75 4.59 -1.10
CA SER A 17 13.98 5.12 -0.47
C SER A 17 14.17 4.64 0.96
N ASN A 18 13.07 4.38 1.68
CA ASN A 18 13.09 3.85 3.04
C ASN A 18 13.01 2.32 3.10
N GLY A 19 13.06 1.61 1.96
CA GLY A 19 13.00 0.15 1.94
C GLY A 19 11.68 -0.44 2.46
N LEU A 20 10.59 0.32 2.37
CA LEU A 20 9.27 -0.08 2.87
C LEU A 20 8.52 -1.00 1.90
N LEU A 21 8.96 -1.06 0.63
CA LEU A 21 8.43 -2.01 -0.33
C LEU A 21 9.15 -3.36 -0.18
N PRO A 22 8.42 -4.49 -0.14
CA PRO A 22 9.03 -5.81 -0.18
C PRO A 22 9.92 -5.98 -1.42
N GLY A 23 11.02 -6.73 -1.31
CA GLY A 23 11.97 -6.92 -2.42
C GLY A 23 11.36 -7.60 -3.66
N GLU A 24 10.21 -8.26 -3.51
CA GLU A 24 9.42 -8.84 -4.59
C GLU A 24 8.68 -7.78 -5.42
N VAL A 25 8.37 -6.62 -4.83
CA VAL A 25 7.70 -5.51 -5.52
C VAL A 25 8.74 -4.71 -6.29
N VAL A 26 8.64 -4.73 -7.62
CA VAL A 26 9.56 -4.05 -8.51
C VAL A 26 8.84 -3.19 -9.54
N ARG A 27 9.57 -2.23 -10.11
CA ARG A 27 9.07 -1.33 -11.16
C ARG A 27 7.80 -0.58 -10.75
N ALA A 28 7.73 -0.17 -9.48
CA ALA A 28 6.65 0.68 -8.98
C ALA A 28 6.64 2.02 -9.73
N ARG A 29 5.48 2.42 -10.25
CA ARG A 29 5.27 3.66 -11.02
C ARG A 29 3.86 4.17 -10.79
N VAL A 30 3.70 5.49 -10.73
CA VAL A 30 2.38 6.11 -10.66
C VAL A 30 1.82 6.36 -12.05
N LYS A 31 0.53 6.04 -12.25
CA LYS A 31 -0.26 6.46 -13.42
C LYS A 31 -1.64 6.92 -12.96
N GLY A 32 -1.90 8.22 -13.06
CA GLY A 32 -3.08 8.82 -12.44
C GLY A 32 -3.09 8.56 -10.94
N GLU A 33 -4.22 8.07 -10.41
CA GLU A 33 -4.39 7.77 -8.98
C GLU A 33 -4.07 6.30 -8.62
N LYS A 34 -3.30 5.62 -9.48
CA LYS A 34 -2.93 4.21 -9.29
C LYS A 34 -1.42 4.05 -9.24
N ILE A 35 -0.98 3.19 -8.34
CA ILE A 35 0.40 2.70 -8.26
C ILE A 35 0.44 1.37 -9.01
N HIS A 36 1.15 1.33 -10.14
CA HIS A 36 1.41 0.11 -10.89
C HIS A 36 2.75 -0.48 -10.50
N PHE A 37 2.80 -1.79 -10.33
CA PHE A 37 4.03 -2.49 -9.99
C PHE A 37 3.99 -3.93 -10.50
N VAL A 38 5.12 -4.61 -10.37
CA VAL A 38 5.27 -6.02 -10.72
C VAL A 38 5.71 -6.77 -9.48
N ILE A 39 5.04 -7.88 -9.18
CA ILE A 39 5.42 -8.79 -8.09
C ILE A 39 6.24 -9.92 -8.69
N LYS A 40 7.45 -10.12 -8.17
CA LYS A 40 8.28 -11.31 -8.46
C LYS A 40 7.76 -12.49 -7.66
N THR A 41 7.39 -13.57 -8.33
CA THR A 41 6.79 -14.73 -7.65
C THR A 41 7.79 -15.81 -7.25
N ASN A 42 9.02 -15.74 -7.75
CA ASN A 42 10.02 -16.80 -7.62
C ASN A 42 9.52 -18.19 -8.12
N THR A 43 8.48 -18.23 -8.96
CA THR A 43 8.01 -19.46 -9.62
C THR A 43 8.47 -19.50 -11.07
N PHE A 44 8.73 -20.71 -11.59
CA PHE A 44 9.14 -20.89 -12.99
C PHE A 44 7.99 -20.63 -13.98
N ILE A 45 6.76 -20.94 -13.58
CA ILE A 45 5.58 -20.90 -14.47
C ILE A 45 5.07 -19.46 -14.65
N LEU A 46 5.08 -18.64 -13.59
CA LEU A 46 4.61 -17.26 -13.65
C LEU A 46 5.53 -16.33 -12.84
N PRO A 47 6.75 -16.06 -13.32
CA PRO A 47 7.78 -15.37 -12.52
C PRO A 47 7.42 -13.93 -12.15
N TYR A 48 6.52 -13.29 -12.90
CA TYR A 48 6.14 -11.90 -12.73
C TYR A 48 4.62 -11.73 -12.83
N VAL A 49 4.04 -11.02 -11.87
CA VAL A 49 2.61 -10.68 -11.85
C VAL A 49 2.46 -9.17 -11.85
N PRO A 50 1.94 -8.57 -12.93
CA PRO A 50 1.56 -7.16 -12.95
C PRO A 50 0.39 -6.89 -12.01
N ALA A 51 0.54 -5.90 -11.15
CA ALA A 51 -0.47 -5.49 -10.19
C ALA A 51 -0.62 -3.97 -10.15
N SER A 52 -1.75 -3.52 -9.63
CA SER A 52 -2.05 -2.13 -9.38
C SER A 52 -2.69 -1.95 -8.02
N LEU A 53 -2.33 -0.87 -7.33
CA LEU A 53 -2.90 -0.47 -6.05
C LEU A 53 -3.56 0.89 -6.23
N SER A 54 -4.80 1.03 -5.77
CA SER A 54 -5.51 2.32 -5.71
C SER A 54 -6.01 2.57 -4.30
N TYR A 55 -5.83 3.80 -3.81
CA TYR A 55 -6.43 4.21 -2.54
C TYR A 55 -7.97 4.18 -2.63
N VAL A 56 -8.62 3.77 -1.55
CA VAL A 56 -10.09 3.67 -1.46
C VAL A 56 -10.61 4.65 -0.42
N SER A 57 -10.15 4.52 0.83
CA SER A 57 -10.67 5.28 1.96
C SER A 57 -9.80 5.13 3.19
N PHE A 58 -10.07 5.96 4.20
CA PHE A 58 -9.57 5.82 5.56
C PHE A 58 -10.76 5.74 6.50
N ASP A 59 -10.74 4.78 7.43
CA ASP A 59 -11.87 4.51 8.33
C ASP A 59 -11.65 5.01 9.77
N GLY A 60 -10.61 5.82 9.99
CA GLY A 60 -10.19 6.31 11.30
C GLY A 60 -9.01 5.53 11.88
N ARG A 61 -8.70 4.35 11.35
CA ARG A 61 -7.53 3.57 11.76
C ARG A 61 -6.76 2.99 10.58
N ASP A 62 -7.48 2.41 9.63
CA ASP A 62 -6.90 1.74 8.47
C ASP A 62 -6.96 2.64 7.24
N ALA A 63 -5.82 2.78 6.56
CA ALA A 63 -5.80 3.21 5.16
C ALA A 63 -6.12 2.01 4.26
N ILE A 64 -7.21 2.09 3.52
CA ILE A 64 -7.74 1.01 2.69
C ILE A 64 -7.36 1.25 1.24
N PHE A 65 -6.80 0.22 0.62
CA PHE A 65 -6.42 0.18 -0.77
C PHE A 65 -7.06 -1.02 -1.47
N LYS A 66 -7.25 -0.90 -2.78
CA LYS A 66 -7.68 -1.97 -3.68
C LYS A 66 -6.51 -2.43 -4.52
N LEU A 67 -6.14 -3.70 -4.37
CA LEU A 67 -5.19 -4.43 -5.19
C LEU A 67 -5.93 -5.06 -6.37
N THR A 68 -5.44 -4.85 -7.59
CA THR A 68 -6.00 -5.44 -8.82
C THR A 68 -4.88 -5.98 -9.69
N ASP A 69 -5.00 -7.22 -10.16
CA ASP A 69 -4.09 -7.81 -11.13
C ASP A 69 -4.37 -7.26 -12.54
N VAL A 70 -3.32 -7.08 -13.35
CA VAL A 70 -3.47 -6.50 -14.70
C VAL A 70 -3.47 -7.58 -15.79
N GLY A 71 -3.81 -8.84 -15.48
CA GLY A 71 -3.98 -9.84 -16.54
C GLY A 71 -4.22 -11.30 -16.13
N GLY A 72 -5.40 -11.83 -16.53
CA GLY A 72 -5.61 -13.26 -16.83
C GLY A 72 -5.69 -14.22 -15.62
N PRO A 73 -6.05 -15.51 -15.87
CA PRO A 73 -7.01 -16.29 -15.08
C PRO A 73 -6.73 -16.27 -13.57
N VAL A 74 -7.58 -15.50 -12.89
CA VAL A 74 -7.47 -14.91 -11.56
C VAL A 74 -7.37 -15.94 -10.41
N ASN A 75 -7.77 -17.20 -10.58
CA ASN A 75 -8.03 -18.03 -9.40
C ASN A 75 -6.82 -18.79 -8.83
N LYS A 76 -5.87 -19.26 -9.65
CA LYS A 76 -4.72 -20.05 -9.15
C LYS A 76 -3.56 -19.19 -8.66
N VAL A 77 -3.32 -18.06 -9.32
CA VAL A 77 -2.25 -17.13 -8.96
C VAL A 77 -2.58 -16.39 -7.68
N MET A 78 -3.86 -16.06 -7.44
CA MET A 78 -4.26 -15.25 -6.29
C MET A 78 -4.12 -15.97 -4.95
N GLY A 79 -4.39 -17.27 -4.88
CA GLY A 79 -4.16 -18.05 -3.65
C GLY A 79 -2.68 -18.05 -3.23
N TRP A 80 -1.79 -18.22 -4.21
CA TRP A 80 -0.35 -18.12 -4.00
C TRP A 80 0.07 -16.69 -3.62
N LEU A 81 -0.45 -15.66 -4.32
CA LEU A 81 -0.12 -14.26 -4.06
C LEU A 81 -0.55 -13.83 -2.65
N GLN A 82 -1.75 -14.23 -2.22
CA GLN A 82 -2.22 -14.00 -0.84
C GLN A 82 -1.28 -14.64 0.18
N HIS A 83 -0.86 -15.88 -0.06
CA HIS A 83 0.02 -16.59 0.86
C HIS A 83 1.43 -15.97 0.89
N ALA A 84 1.97 -15.57 -0.27
CA ALA A 84 3.28 -14.94 -0.39
C ALA A 84 3.32 -13.54 0.23
N LEU A 85 2.27 -12.74 0.00
CA LEU A 85 2.16 -11.40 0.60
C LEU A 85 1.93 -11.49 2.12
N LYS A 86 1.08 -12.40 2.61
CA LYS A 86 0.86 -12.58 4.06
C LYS A 86 2.13 -12.94 4.83
N LEU A 87 3.07 -13.66 4.22
CA LEU A 87 4.29 -14.12 4.89
C LEU A 87 5.36 -13.03 5.04
N LYS A 88 5.26 -11.91 4.31
CA LYS A 88 6.34 -10.90 4.24
C LYS A 88 5.89 -9.47 4.49
N MET A 89 4.61 -9.24 4.71
CA MET A 89 4.10 -7.91 4.99
C MET A 89 4.37 -7.50 6.44
N PRO A 90 4.65 -6.21 6.69
CA PRO A 90 4.77 -5.69 8.06
C PRO A 90 3.49 -5.98 8.88
N PRO A 91 3.58 -6.03 10.22
CA PRO A 91 2.45 -6.39 11.09
C PRO A 91 1.25 -5.44 10.97
N PHE A 92 1.50 -4.18 10.59
CA PHE A 92 0.49 -3.17 10.33
C PHE A 92 -0.13 -3.26 8.93
N VAL A 93 0.25 -4.23 8.08
CA VAL A 93 -0.31 -4.40 6.73
C VAL A 93 -1.07 -5.72 6.64
N LYS A 94 -2.36 -5.65 6.29
CA LYS A 94 -3.23 -6.80 6.12
C LYS A 94 -3.71 -6.91 4.68
N VAL A 95 -3.48 -8.07 4.07
CA VAL A 95 -3.90 -8.36 2.68
C VAL A 95 -5.06 -9.36 2.67
N GLU A 96 -6.23 -8.89 2.26
CA GLU A 96 -7.47 -9.66 2.07
C GLU A 96 -8.01 -9.38 0.68
N TYR A 97 -7.43 -10.04 -0.34
CA TYR A 97 -7.71 -9.71 -1.74
C TYR A 97 -9.21 -9.53 -2.05
N PRO A 98 -9.60 -8.47 -2.76
CA PRO A 98 -8.75 -7.43 -3.36
C PRO A 98 -8.39 -6.28 -2.40
N LYS A 99 -8.71 -6.35 -1.12
CA LYS A 99 -8.45 -5.32 -0.12
C LYS A 99 -7.05 -5.43 0.47
N VAL A 100 -6.38 -4.28 0.63
CA VAL A 100 -5.17 -4.13 1.45
C VAL A 100 -5.48 -3.05 2.48
N SER A 101 -5.38 -3.39 3.76
CA SER A 101 -5.50 -2.45 4.88
C SER A 101 -4.12 -2.17 5.46
N VAL A 102 -3.86 -0.91 5.80
CA VAL A 102 -2.67 -0.48 6.54
C VAL A 102 -3.12 0.18 7.84
N ASP A 103 -2.85 -0.44 8.98
CA ASP A 103 -3.13 0.10 10.33
C ASP A 103 -2.19 1.28 10.59
N ILE A 104 -2.71 2.50 10.40
CA ILE A 104 -1.91 3.72 10.53
C ILE A 104 -1.56 3.96 12.00
N SER A 105 -2.50 3.71 12.91
CA SER A 105 -2.24 3.84 14.35
C SER A 105 -1.15 2.87 14.81
N GLY A 106 -1.25 1.60 14.39
CA GLY A 106 -0.21 0.60 14.67
C GLY A 106 1.14 0.96 14.07
N LEU A 107 1.18 1.54 12.87
CA LEU A 107 2.42 2.04 12.26
C LEU A 107 3.05 3.18 13.07
N LEU A 108 2.25 4.16 13.53
CA LEU A 108 2.74 5.27 14.34
C LEU A 108 3.31 4.76 15.68
N GLU A 109 2.63 3.83 16.33
CA GLU A 109 3.09 3.16 17.55
C GLU A 109 4.42 2.43 17.32
N GLU A 110 4.53 1.64 16.25
CA GLU A 110 5.77 0.92 15.89
C GLU A 110 6.95 1.89 15.69
N LYS A 111 6.70 3.05 15.09
CA LYS A 111 7.72 4.09 14.87
C LYS A 111 7.94 5.02 16.07
N ASN A 112 7.34 4.72 17.22
CA ASN A 112 7.39 5.55 18.44
C ASN A 112 6.93 7.00 18.22
N ILE A 113 6.04 7.25 17.26
CA ILE A 113 5.44 8.55 17.02
C ILE A 113 4.24 8.70 17.95
N ARG A 114 4.38 9.57 18.96
CA ARG A 114 3.36 9.82 20.00
C ARG A 114 2.72 11.19 19.87
N GLY A 115 1.54 11.34 20.45
CA GLY A 115 0.81 12.62 20.51
C GLY A 115 0.23 13.08 19.17
N LEU A 116 0.18 12.18 18.19
CA LEU A 116 -0.34 12.44 16.85
C LEU A 116 -1.42 11.41 16.53
N HIS A 117 -2.59 11.90 16.15
CA HIS A 117 -3.68 11.08 15.67
C HIS A 117 -3.97 11.47 14.21
N VAL A 118 -4.13 10.48 13.34
CA VAL A 118 -4.49 10.71 11.93
C VAL A 118 -6.00 10.79 11.86
N LYS A 119 -6.48 12.01 11.60
CA LYS A 119 -7.90 12.30 11.51
C LYS A 119 -8.49 11.88 10.17
N ASP A 120 -7.75 12.12 9.10
CA ASP A 120 -8.24 11.90 7.74
C ASP A 120 -7.09 11.68 6.75
N ILE A 121 -7.38 10.89 5.71
CA ILE A 121 -6.50 10.66 4.57
C ILE A 121 -7.34 10.78 3.30
N VAL A 122 -6.91 11.63 2.38
CA VAL A 122 -7.61 11.87 1.11
C VAL A 122 -6.65 11.79 -0.05
N LEU A 123 -6.99 11.01 -1.08
CA LEU A 123 -6.36 11.09 -2.40
C LEU A 123 -7.32 11.83 -3.33
N LYS A 124 -6.88 12.97 -3.86
CA LYS A 124 -7.66 13.74 -4.84
C LYS A 124 -6.72 14.43 -5.81
N ASP A 125 -6.99 14.35 -7.11
CA ASP A 125 -6.21 15.01 -8.16
C ASP A 125 -4.72 14.60 -8.10
N GLY A 126 -4.47 13.33 -7.75
CA GLY A 126 -3.12 12.78 -7.56
C GLY A 126 -2.37 13.23 -6.30
N GLN A 127 -3.01 14.04 -5.44
CA GLN A 127 -2.47 14.52 -4.17
C GLN A 127 -2.98 13.68 -3.01
N PHE A 128 -2.05 13.10 -2.26
CA PHE A 128 -2.31 12.35 -1.04
C PHE A 128 -2.12 13.29 0.16
N THR A 129 -3.24 13.64 0.80
CA THR A 129 -3.29 14.51 1.98
C THR A 129 -3.50 13.68 3.23
N ILE A 130 -2.67 13.88 4.24
CA ILE A 130 -2.85 13.37 5.61
C ILE A 130 -3.15 14.56 6.53
N THR A 131 -4.26 14.49 7.27
CA THR A 131 -4.64 15.48 8.28
C THR A 131 -4.48 14.89 9.67
N THR A 132 -3.79 15.62 10.55
CA THR A 132 -3.50 15.15 11.90
C THR A 132 -3.96 16.16 12.97
N ASP A 133 -4.34 15.63 14.12
CA ASP A 133 -4.58 16.38 15.35
C ASP A 133 -3.72 15.85 16.49
N ALA A 134 -3.75 16.60 17.61
CA ALA A 134 -3.12 16.14 18.83
C ALA A 134 -3.96 14.99 19.39
N ALA A 135 -3.30 13.87 19.70
CA ALA A 135 -3.92 12.71 20.34
C ALA A 135 -4.26 12.97 21.81
#